data_AF-A0A177M8J8-F1
#
_entry.id   AF-A0A177M8J8-F1
#
_cell.length_a   1.000
_cell.length_b   1.000
_cell.length_c   1.000
_cell.angle_alpha   90.00
_cell.angle_beta   90.00
_cell.angle_gamma   90.00
#
_symmetry.space_group_name_H-M   'P 1'
#
loop_
_entity.id
_entity.type
_entity.pdbx_description
1 polymer ?
#
loop_
_entity_poly.entity_id
_entity_poly.type
_entity_poly.pdbx_seq_one_letter_code
_entity_poly.pdbx_strand_id
1 'polypeptide(L)'
;MKTEQALHPLKLKPPFYQEGGQCGLHRYLDAEFINRFKQDMQRRQFELPQFSAWQQEERHSRHGQQPVLRLPLHRAFHIVSCEVVCDRFGEPALDPLKISSAGFVIRRLSGGREQAWMLEDGEALGWQDAPSELRDPDLHRRLCANGVLHKRDDQAAYSGEEVHPLHVLKTSDANRKTHTLLFGYLPLGGFYYLRDVSQAFDSADQAQTASIAAAMLPWPFGYRQPLNQTWLAEHSKPLAQGQPSKGFFELLRILVNRYHLGEAGIIENAALENKSQQLWLYDEAKLPVGLQGQAYNETSQGLFVPYRQQTFYSYLQACFALGGDNPLVRWLIQQEQVIDAVGGLDKLAALPALPNANGVGNLNLTLLLLAADAQEIRVLLGQRLSDQALSKVKEIPLPKFAQNAGDVYQVVAFVRVKNQQGQEQLQWADADTRSIQFRVAAPFDPDASRPAMIQMPSLADLRRGLAKGAALITPADTFDLMNKLKLNKGASEDTVNDTSGPDFGIQWICSFSLPVITLVAMILLMIMISLLNIVFFWLPWVRICLPFPKIKGG
;
A
#
# COMPACT_ATOMS: atom_id res chain seq x y z
N MET A 1 12.35 21.54 -58.22
CA MET A 1 11.36 21.60 -57.14
C MET A 1 10.72 20.22 -57.00
N LYS A 2 10.98 19.50 -55.91
CA LYS A 2 10.19 18.30 -55.58
C LYS A 2 8.84 18.81 -55.10
N THR A 3 7.78 18.53 -55.85
CA THR A 3 6.41 18.78 -55.43
C THR A 3 6.17 17.95 -54.18
N GLU A 4 6.14 18.58 -53.00
CA GLU A 4 5.82 17.89 -51.76
C GLU A 4 4.40 17.33 -51.89
N GLN A 5 4.29 16.00 -51.93
CA GLN A 5 3.00 15.32 -52.01
C GLN A 5 2.17 15.64 -50.78
N ALA A 6 0.94 16.10 -51.02
CA ALA A 6 -0.05 16.37 -49.99
C ALA A 6 -0.19 15.19 -49.02
N LEU A 7 -0.08 15.47 -47.72
CA LEU A 7 -0.36 14.47 -46.67
C LEU A 7 -1.86 14.13 -46.72
N HIS A 8 -2.19 12.87 -46.99
CA HIS A 8 -3.56 12.36 -46.91
C HIS A 8 -3.97 12.17 -45.44
N PRO A 9 -5.29 12.09 -45.14
CA PRO A 9 -5.75 11.59 -43.86
C PRO A 9 -5.10 10.23 -43.54
N LEU A 10 -4.81 9.98 -42.28
CA LEU A 10 -4.09 8.79 -41.84
C LEU A 10 -5.00 7.93 -40.98
N LYS A 11 -4.73 6.63 -41.01
CA LYS A 11 -5.37 5.66 -40.14
C LYS A 11 -4.33 4.75 -39.51
N LEU A 12 -4.51 4.48 -38.23
CA LEU A 12 -3.83 3.38 -37.55
C LEU A 12 -4.67 2.12 -37.73
N LYS A 13 -4.03 0.99 -38.02
CA LYS A 13 -4.71 -0.30 -38.20
C LYS A 13 -3.98 -1.43 -37.45
N PRO A 14 -4.64 -2.58 -37.25
CA PRO A 14 -3.99 -3.80 -36.78
C PRO A 14 -2.77 -4.16 -37.61
N PRO A 15 -1.74 -4.80 -37.03
CA PRO A 15 -0.59 -5.22 -37.79
C PRO A 15 -0.97 -6.24 -38.87
N PHE A 16 -0.37 -6.12 -40.06
CA PHE A 16 -0.70 -6.92 -41.25
C PHE A 16 -0.71 -8.44 -41.07
N TYR A 17 0.00 -8.95 -40.06
CA TYR A 17 0.11 -10.37 -39.75
C TYR A 17 -0.92 -10.87 -38.73
N GLN A 18 -1.77 -10.00 -38.20
CA GLN A 18 -2.76 -10.37 -37.20
C GLN A 18 -4.14 -10.51 -37.84
N GLU A 19 -4.69 -11.72 -37.75
CA GLU A 19 -6.08 -12.01 -38.07
C GLU A 19 -6.97 -11.54 -36.89
N GLY A 20 -7.13 -10.23 -36.75
CA GLY A 20 -7.93 -9.64 -35.68
C GLY A 20 -8.00 -8.13 -35.83
N GLY A 21 -9.14 -7.55 -35.42
CA GLY A 21 -9.39 -6.11 -35.56
C GLY A 21 -8.56 -5.21 -34.66
N GLN A 22 -7.65 -5.74 -33.84
CA GLN A 22 -6.98 -5.07 -32.72
C GLN A 22 -5.47 -4.91 -32.92
N CYS A 23 -4.83 -3.98 -32.18
CA CYS A 23 -3.38 -3.92 -32.21
C CYS A 23 -2.73 -5.18 -31.64
N GLY A 24 -1.52 -5.45 -32.10
CA GLY A 24 -0.73 -6.60 -31.69
C GLY A 24 -0.21 -6.45 -30.29
N LEU A 25 -0.33 -7.52 -29.52
CA LEU A 25 0.23 -7.67 -28.19
C LEU A 25 0.98 -9.01 -28.13
N HIS A 26 2.29 -8.91 -27.90
CA HIS A 26 3.22 -10.03 -28.01
C HIS A 26 3.93 -10.26 -26.68
N ARG A 27 4.25 -11.53 -26.37
CA ARG A 27 4.96 -11.93 -25.14
C ARG A 27 6.31 -12.54 -25.47
N TYR A 28 7.35 -12.06 -24.80
CA TYR A 28 8.71 -12.58 -24.85
C TYR A 28 9.17 -12.96 -23.43
N LEU A 29 9.98 -14.01 -23.34
CA LEU A 29 10.48 -14.56 -22.05
C LEU A 29 11.99 -14.34 -21.87
N ASP A 30 12.59 -13.55 -22.73
CA ASP A 30 14.01 -13.21 -22.72
C ASP A 30 14.21 -11.69 -22.76
N ALA A 31 15.34 -11.22 -22.24
CA ALA A 31 15.64 -9.79 -22.13
C ALA A 31 15.98 -9.13 -23.49
N GLU A 32 16.25 -9.92 -24.53
CA GLU A 32 16.53 -9.45 -25.90
C GLU A 32 15.26 -9.34 -26.75
N PHE A 33 14.10 -9.21 -26.10
CA PHE A 33 12.77 -9.21 -26.71
C PHE A 33 12.60 -8.22 -27.86
N ILE A 34 13.24 -7.03 -27.81
CA ILE A 34 13.19 -6.05 -28.90
C ILE A 34 13.90 -6.55 -30.16
N ASN A 35 15.11 -7.09 -29.99
CA ASN A 35 15.89 -7.62 -31.10
C ASN A 35 15.22 -8.85 -31.68
N ARG A 36 14.65 -9.69 -30.81
CA ARG A 36 13.89 -10.88 -31.21
C ARG A 36 12.64 -10.52 -32.00
N PHE A 37 11.84 -9.55 -31.55
CA PHE A 37 10.70 -9.06 -32.31
C PHE A 37 11.07 -8.58 -33.71
N LYS A 38 12.13 -7.79 -33.85
CA LYS A 38 12.60 -7.35 -35.18
C LYS A 38 13.00 -8.54 -36.06
N GLN A 39 13.67 -9.55 -35.50
CA GLN A 39 14.03 -10.76 -36.23
C GLN A 39 12.79 -11.57 -36.62
N ASP A 40 11.80 -11.70 -35.73
CA ASP A 40 10.54 -12.40 -36.00
C ASP A 40 9.78 -11.74 -37.15
N MET A 41 9.78 -10.40 -37.19
CA MET A 41 9.19 -9.62 -38.30
C MET A 41 9.93 -9.84 -39.62
N GLN A 42 11.27 -9.88 -39.59
CA GLN A 42 12.09 -10.11 -40.80
C GLN A 42 11.97 -11.55 -41.31
N ARG A 43 11.90 -12.52 -40.39
CA ARG A 43 11.85 -13.96 -40.69
C ARG A 43 10.43 -14.51 -40.84
N ARG A 44 9.41 -13.66 -40.62
CA ARG A 44 7.98 -14.02 -40.67
C ARG A 44 7.57 -15.13 -39.71
N GLN A 45 8.15 -15.12 -38.51
CA GLN A 45 7.81 -16.10 -37.47
C GLN A 45 6.43 -15.86 -36.83
N PHE A 46 5.81 -14.71 -37.12
CA PHE A 46 4.46 -14.34 -36.66
C PHE A 46 3.35 -15.22 -37.24
N GLU A 47 3.60 -15.96 -38.33
CA GLU A 47 2.63 -16.90 -38.92
C GLU A 47 2.47 -18.18 -38.08
N LEU A 48 3.35 -18.39 -37.09
CA LEU A 48 3.31 -19.56 -36.23
C LEU A 48 2.22 -19.39 -35.14
N PRO A 49 1.37 -20.41 -34.89
CA PRO A 49 0.30 -20.35 -33.90
C PRO A 49 0.76 -19.97 -32.48
N GLN A 50 2.00 -20.33 -32.12
CA GLN A 50 2.63 -20.00 -30.84
C GLN A 50 2.72 -18.49 -30.56
N PHE A 51 2.68 -17.65 -31.61
CA PHE A 51 2.80 -16.20 -31.52
C PHE A 51 1.59 -15.56 -30.83
N SER A 52 0.39 -16.15 -30.98
CA SER A 52 -0.86 -15.71 -30.33
C SER A 52 -1.35 -16.64 -29.22
N ALA A 53 -0.88 -17.89 -29.16
CA ALA A 53 -1.31 -18.90 -28.19
C ALA A 53 -1.21 -18.45 -26.73
N TRP A 54 -0.20 -17.62 -26.41
CA TRP A 54 0.02 -17.12 -25.05
C TRP A 54 -1.19 -16.39 -24.46
N GLN A 55 -2.01 -15.73 -25.29
CA GLN A 55 -3.19 -14.98 -24.83
C GLN A 55 -4.28 -15.90 -24.26
N GLN A 56 -4.31 -17.17 -24.68
CA GLN A 56 -5.22 -18.17 -24.13
C GLN A 56 -4.61 -18.83 -22.88
N GLU A 57 -3.30 -19.04 -22.86
CA GLU A 57 -2.57 -19.58 -21.70
C GLU A 57 -2.69 -18.69 -20.45
N GLU A 58 -2.74 -17.36 -20.64
CA GLU A 58 -2.76 -16.39 -19.54
C GLU A 58 -4.16 -16.01 -19.03
N ARG A 59 -5.19 -16.83 -19.32
CA ARG A 59 -6.57 -16.59 -18.84
C ARG A 59 -6.82 -17.26 -17.49
N HIS A 60 -6.12 -16.81 -16.46
CA HIS A 60 -6.19 -17.37 -15.10
C HIS A 60 -6.80 -16.43 -14.06
N SER A 61 -7.28 -15.25 -14.47
CA SER A 61 -7.90 -14.30 -13.52
C SER A 61 -9.21 -14.84 -12.93
N ARG A 62 -9.36 -14.74 -11.60
CA ARG A 62 -10.64 -14.96 -10.90
C ARG A 62 -11.75 -13.95 -11.26
N HIS A 63 -11.39 -12.82 -11.89
CA HIS A 63 -12.29 -11.70 -12.14
C HIS A 63 -12.71 -11.55 -13.61
N GLY A 64 -12.31 -12.45 -14.51
CA GLY A 64 -12.71 -12.38 -15.90
C GLY A 64 -11.89 -13.25 -16.85
N GLN A 65 -12.21 -13.16 -18.13
CA GLN A 65 -11.62 -13.97 -19.21
C GLN A 65 -10.51 -13.22 -19.97
N GLN A 66 -10.16 -12.00 -19.55
CA GLN A 66 -9.06 -11.24 -20.12
C GLN A 66 -7.72 -11.89 -19.78
N PRO A 67 -6.73 -11.88 -20.69
CA PRO A 67 -5.38 -12.35 -20.38
C PRO A 67 -4.75 -11.50 -19.28
N VAL A 68 -3.99 -12.17 -18.41
CA VAL A 68 -3.24 -11.56 -17.32
C VAL A 68 -1.78 -11.43 -17.75
N LEU A 69 -1.33 -10.20 -17.96
CA LEU A 69 0.04 -9.94 -18.37
C LEU A 69 0.96 -10.03 -17.17
N ARG A 70 2.01 -10.82 -17.33
CA ARG A 70 3.08 -10.98 -16.35
C ARG A 70 3.98 -9.74 -16.30
N LEU A 71 4.52 -9.46 -15.11
CA LEU A 71 5.43 -8.36 -14.87
C LEU A 71 6.85 -8.68 -15.37
N PRO A 72 7.71 -7.68 -15.62
CA PRO A 72 9.13 -7.90 -15.90
C PRO A 72 9.85 -8.69 -14.80
N LEU A 73 9.38 -8.56 -13.54
CA LEU A 73 9.86 -9.37 -12.40
C LEU A 73 9.68 -10.88 -12.64
N HIS A 74 8.63 -11.27 -13.39
CA HIS A 74 8.36 -12.65 -13.79
C HIS A 74 9.15 -13.08 -15.04
N ARG A 75 10.09 -12.24 -15.51
CA ARG A 75 10.87 -12.41 -16.75
C ARG A 75 10.00 -12.53 -18.01
N ALA A 76 8.91 -11.78 -18.04
CA ALA A 76 8.04 -11.67 -19.19
C ALA A 76 7.99 -10.22 -19.66
N PHE A 77 8.15 -10.01 -20.96
CA PHE A 77 8.19 -8.70 -21.60
C PHE A 77 7.14 -8.65 -22.69
N HIS A 78 6.39 -7.56 -22.73
CA HIS A 78 5.29 -7.39 -23.67
C HIS A 78 5.60 -6.30 -24.69
N ILE A 79 5.27 -6.55 -25.96
CA ILE A 79 5.41 -5.58 -27.04
C ILE A 79 4.03 -5.29 -27.63
N VAL A 80 3.73 -4.01 -27.84
CA VAL A 80 2.57 -3.54 -28.59
C VAL A 80 3.00 -3.24 -30.02
N SER A 81 2.14 -3.51 -31.01
CA SER A 81 2.40 -3.16 -32.40
C SER A 81 1.14 -2.80 -33.19
N CYS A 82 1.23 -1.83 -34.10
CA CYS A 82 0.16 -1.45 -35.03
C CYS A 82 0.77 -0.91 -36.33
N GLU A 83 -0.04 -0.65 -37.34
CA GLU A 83 0.43 -0.09 -38.62
C GLU A 83 -0.13 1.29 -38.88
N VAL A 84 0.64 2.12 -39.61
CA VAL A 84 0.19 3.42 -40.08
C VAL A 84 0.05 3.40 -41.60
N VAL A 85 -1.15 3.73 -42.06
CA VAL A 85 -1.50 3.80 -43.48
C VAL A 85 -2.13 5.15 -43.82
N CYS A 86 -2.07 5.50 -45.11
CA CYS A 86 -2.90 6.59 -45.62
C CYS A 86 -4.34 6.08 -45.78
N ASP A 87 -5.31 6.85 -45.31
CA ASP A 87 -6.74 6.60 -45.47
C ASP A 87 -7.19 6.92 -46.90
N ARG A 88 -6.91 5.99 -47.80
CA ARG A 88 -7.27 6.02 -49.23
C ARG A 88 -7.36 4.60 -49.76
N PHE A 89 -7.94 4.46 -50.94
CA PHE A 89 -8.03 3.16 -51.61
C PHE A 89 -6.65 2.46 -51.70
N GLY A 90 -6.62 1.20 -51.28
CA GLY A 90 -5.43 0.36 -51.21
C GLY A 90 -4.61 0.48 -49.90
N GLU A 91 -4.96 1.43 -49.03
CA GLU A 91 -4.30 1.69 -47.73
C GLU A 91 -2.77 1.62 -47.84
N PRO A 92 -2.14 2.48 -48.65
CA PRO A 92 -0.69 2.44 -48.83
C PRO A 92 -0.01 2.82 -47.51
N ALA A 93 1.07 2.10 -47.18
CA ALA A 93 1.89 2.38 -46.02
C ALA A 93 2.41 3.83 -46.03
N LEU A 94 2.36 4.48 -44.87
CA LEU A 94 2.90 5.84 -44.72
C LEU A 94 4.43 5.80 -44.84
N ASP A 95 5.02 6.77 -45.54
CA ASP A 95 6.48 6.95 -45.54
C ASP A 95 6.98 7.23 -44.12
N PRO A 96 7.87 6.38 -43.54
CA PRO A 96 8.44 6.57 -42.21
C PRO A 96 9.01 7.97 -41.94
N LEU A 97 9.53 8.65 -42.97
CA LEU A 97 10.12 9.99 -42.82
C LEU A 97 9.08 11.08 -42.51
N LYS A 98 7.79 10.81 -42.72
CA LYS A 98 6.69 11.75 -42.37
C LYS A 98 6.27 11.67 -40.91
N ILE A 99 6.69 10.62 -40.19
CA ILE A 99 6.37 10.41 -38.78
C ILE A 99 7.32 11.26 -37.92
N SER A 100 6.77 12.17 -37.14
CA SER A 100 7.55 13.00 -36.21
C SER A 100 7.74 12.32 -34.86
N SER A 101 6.71 11.63 -34.38
CA SER A 101 6.76 10.74 -33.22
C SER A 101 5.60 9.77 -33.24
N ALA A 102 5.72 8.66 -32.54
CA ALA A 102 4.61 7.75 -32.31
C ALA A 102 4.68 7.25 -30.87
N GLY A 103 3.54 6.90 -30.31
CA GLY A 103 3.45 6.45 -28.94
C GLY A 103 2.13 5.77 -28.64
N PHE A 104 1.96 5.37 -27.40
CA PHE A 104 0.71 4.85 -26.89
C PHE A 104 0.52 5.25 -25.43
N VAL A 105 -0.72 5.20 -24.98
CA VAL A 105 -1.11 5.36 -23.59
C VAL A 105 -1.76 4.06 -23.11
N ILE A 106 -1.73 3.83 -21.80
CA ILE A 106 -2.45 2.72 -21.17
C ILE A 106 -3.64 3.32 -20.44
N ARG A 107 -4.85 2.85 -20.77
CA ARG A 107 -6.10 3.28 -20.13
C ARG A 107 -6.66 2.19 -19.25
N ARG A 108 -7.18 2.57 -18.08
CA ARG A 108 -7.93 1.69 -17.20
C ARG A 108 -9.41 1.84 -17.50
N LEU A 109 -10.13 0.72 -17.61
CA LEU A 109 -11.55 0.65 -17.88
C LEU A 109 -12.28 0.34 -16.56
N SER A 110 -12.89 1.34 -15.96
CA SER A 110 -13.58 1.21 -14.67
C SER A 110 -14.97 1.85 -14.73
N GLY A 111 -16.00 1.11 -14.34
CA GLY A 111 -17.38 1.62 -14.30
C GLY A 111 -17.92 2.13 -15.64
N GLY A 112 -17.45 1.59 -16.77
CA GLY A 112 -17.83 2.04 -18.12
C GLY A 112 -17.16 3.35 -18.55
N ARG A 113 -16.23 3.88 -17.75
CA ARG A 113 -15.40 5.04 -18.08
C ARG A 113 -13.95 4.63 -18.32
N GLU A 114 -13.26 5.43 -19.11
CA GLU A 114 -11.83 5.33 -19.30
C GLU A 114 -11.12 6.23 -18.29
N GLN A 115 -10.03 5.72 -17.71
CA GLN A 115 -9.14 6.48 -16.86
C GLN A 115 -7.74 6.54 -17.48
N ALA A 116 -7.13 7.71 -17.42
CA ALA A 116 -5.78 8.00 -17.87
C ALA A 116 -4.81 7.97 -16.68
N TRP A 117 -3.59 7.50 -16.91
CA TRP A 117 -2.53 7.60 -15.91
C TRP A 117 -1.89 8.98 -16.01
N MET A 118 -2.09 9.83 -15.01
CA MET A 118 -1.71 11.24 -15.07
C MET A 118 -0.39 11.49 -14.34
N LEU A 119 0.43 12.35 -14.93
CA LEU A 119 1.67 12.87 -14.38
C LEU A 119 1.56 14.38 -14.18
N GLU A 120 2.14 14.89 -13.09
CA GLU A 120 2.31 16.33 -12.84
C GLU A 120 3.74 16.57 -12.35
N ASP A 121 4.46 17.39 -13.11
CA ASP A 121 5.87 17.70 -12.92
C ASP A 121 6.73 16.43 -12.78
N GLY A 122 6.43 15.44 -13.62
CA GLY A 122 7.12 14.14 -13.66
C GLY A 122 6.73 13.14 -12.56
N GLU A 123 5.89 13.53 -11.61
CA GLU A 123 5.39 12.64 -10.56
C GLU A 123 4.02 12.07 -10.91
N ALA A 124 3.78 10.80 -10.58
CA ALA A 124 2.52 10.15 -10.86
C ALA A 124 1.41 10.60 -9.90
N LEU A 125 0.28 11.00 -10.46
CA LEU A 125 -0.95 11.34 -9.72
C LEU A 125 -1.89 10.15 -9.55
N GLY A 126 -1.66 9.06 -10.29
CA GLY A 126 -2.54 7.89 -10.33
C GLY A 126 -3.51 7.90 -11.51
N TRP A 127 -4.53 7.03 -11.44
CA TRP A 127 -5.60 6.95 -12.43
C TRP A 127 -6.64 8.05 -12.21
N GLN A 128 -6.92 8.84 -13.24
CA GLN A 128 -7.97 9.87 -13.24
C GLN A 128 -8.89 9.69 -14.44
N ASP A 129 -10.13 10.17 -14.37
CA ASP A 129 -11.07 10.09 -15.47
C ASP A 129 -10.47 10.73 -16.73
N ALA A 130 -10.39 9.96 -17.81
CA ALA A 130 -9.85 10.43 -19.07
C ALA A 130 -10.83 11.42 -19.72
N PRO A 131 -10.33 12.48 -20.39
CA PRO A 131 -11.19 13.36 -21.16
C PRO A 131 -11.97 12.57 -22.22
N SER A 132 -13.23 12.94 -22.45
CA SER A 132 -14.05 12.34 -23.51
C SER A 132 -13.48 12.59 -24.91
N GLU A 133 -12.70 13.66 -25.08
CA GLU A 133 -11.99 13.99 -26.31
C GLU A 133 -10.58 13.41 -26.30
N LEU A 134 -10.18 12.77 -27.41
CA LEU A 134 -8.82 12.27 -27.64
C LEU A 134 -7.84 13.43 -27.95
N ARG A 135 -7.53 14.23 -26.93
CA ARG A 135 -6.57 15.33 -26.99
C ARG A 135 -5.13 14.83 -27.11
N ASP A 136 -4.21 15.71 -27.45
CA ASP A 136 -2.79 15.35 -27.45
C ASP A 136 -2.33 15.09 -26.00
N PRO A 137 -1.79 13.90 -25.67
CA PRO A 137 -1.37 13.59 -24.31
C PRO A 137 -0.16 14.44 -23.90
N ASP A 138 0.61 14.96 -24.86
CA ASP A 138 1.73 15.87 -24.66
C ASP A 138 1.51 17.15 -25.50
N LEU A 139 0.46 17.89 -25.12
CA LEU A 139 0.06 19.12 -25.81
C LEU A 139 1.21 20.14 -25.86
N HIS A 140 1.95 20.27 -24.77
CA HIS A 140 3.06 21.22 -24.65
C HIS A 140 4.15 20.95 -25.69
N ARG A 141 4.58 19.68 -25.84
CA ARG A 141 5.53 19.28 -26.90
C ARG A 141 5.02 19.66 -28.28
N ARG A 142 3.75 19.37 -28.60
CA ARG A 142 3.18 19.69 -29.91
C ARG A 142 3.15 21.20 -30.17
N LEU A 143 2.76 21.99 -29.16
CA LEU A 143 2.75 23.45 -29.27
C LEU A 143 4.16 24.03 -29.46
N CYS A 144 5.18 23.47 -28.80
CA CYS A 144 6.57 23.82 -29.06
C CYS A 144 7.03 23.41 -30.46
N ALA A 145 6.71 22.19 -30.91
CA ALA A 145 7.07 21.70 -32.25
C ALA A 145 6.43 22.55 -33.36
N ASN A 146 5.23 23.08 -33.13
CA ASN A 146 4.52 23.97 -34.05
C ASN A 146 4.90 25.45 -33.91
N GLY A 147 5.81 25.80 -33.00
CA GLY A 147 6.27 27.18 -32.78
C GLY A 147 5.28 28.09 -32.06
N VAL A 148 4.22 27.54 -31.45
CA VAL A 148 3.22 28.30 -30.66
C VAL A 148 3.77 28.64 -29.27
N LEU A 149 4.55 27.74 -28.68
CA LEU A 149 5.23 27.95 -27.40
C LEU A 149 6.75 27.90 -27.59
N HIS A 150 7.49 28.75 -26.89
CA HIS A 150 8.94 28.66 -26.86
C HIS A 150 9.39 27.60 -25.86
N LYS A 151 10.40 26.81 -26.24
CA LYS A 151 11.07 25.87 -25.33
C LYS A 151 11.79 26.70 -24.27
N ARG A 152 11.48 26.49 -22.99
CA ARG A 152 12.14 27.16 -21.87
C ARG A 152 13.07 26.17 -21.17
N ASP A 153 14.24 26.63 -20.74
CA ASP A 153 15.21 25.82 -20.00
C ASP A 153 14.81 25.57 -18.54
N ASP A 154 13.86 26.35 -18.02
CA ASP A 154 13.27 26.25 -16.67
C ASP A 154 12.05 25.32 -16.60
N GLN A 155 11.83 24.49 -17.63
CA GLN A 155 10.62 23.65 -17.70
C GLN A 155 10.60 22.59 -16.60
N ALA A 156 9.47 22.58 -15.87
CA ALA A 156 9.10 21.46 -15.03
C ALA A 156 9.07 20.16 -15.84
N ALA A 157 9.25 19.03 -15.16
CA ALA A 157 9.16 17.73 -15.81
C ALA A 157 7.76 17.51 -16.42
N TYR A 158 7.64 16.50 -17.29
CA TYR A 158 6.44 16.27 -18.10
C TYR A 158 5.15 16.19 -17.26
N SER A 159 4.12 16.94 -17.68
CA SER A 159 2.77 16.96 -17.12
C SER A 159 1.74 16.59 -18.18
N GLY A 160 0.91 15.58 -17.92
CA GLY A 160 -0.02 15.01 -18.91
C GLY A 160 -0.34 13.53 -18.67
N GLU A 161 -0.98 12.89 -19.64
CA GLU A 161 -1.21 11.44 -19.65
C GLU A 161 0.11 10.72 -19.98
N GLU A 162 0.54 9.74 -19.19
CA GLU A 162 1.81 9.06 -19.43
C GLU A 162 1.85 8.36 -20.81
N VAL A 163 2.85 8.74 -21.60
CA VAL A 163 3.08 8.23 -22.95
C VAL A 163 4.26 7.28 -22.98
N HIS A 164 4.10 6.19 -23.72
CA HIS A 164 5.18 5.25 -24.04
C HIS A 164 5.52 5.30 -25.54
N PRO A 165 6.81 5.29 -25.93
CA PRO A 165 7.21 5.47 -27.31
C PRO A 165 6.89 4.24 -28.18
N LEU A 166 6.50 4.51 -29.43
CA LEU A 166 6.48 3.52 -30.51
C LEU A 166 7.59 3.82 -31.51
N HIS A 167 8.33 2.79 -31.89
CA HIS A 167 9.39 2.82 -32.87
C HIS A 167 8.88 2.37 -34.24
N VAL A 168 9.41 2.98 -35.30
CA VAL A 168 9.04 2.65 -36.68
C VAL A 168 9.89 1.48 -37.19
N LEU A 169 9.25 0.50 -37.81
CA LEU A 169 9.86 -0.62 -38.52
C LEU A 169 9.24 -0.76 -39.90
N LYS A 170 10.06 -0.57 -40.94
CA LYS A 170 9.65 -0.84 -42.32
C LYS A 170 9.81 -2.33 -42.62
N THR A 171 8.75 -2.99 -43.08
CA THR A 171 8.75 -4.42 -43.42
C THR A 171 7.93 -4.70 -44.68
N SER A 172 7.89 -5.95 -45.13
CA SER A 172 7.11 -6.36 -46.30
C SER A 172 6.54 -7.77 -46.18
N ASP A 173 5.30 -7.95 -46.66
CA ASP A 173 4.60 -9.24 -46.65
C ASP A 173 5.00 -10.17 -47.80
N ALA A 174 4.38 -11.35 -47.86
CA ALA A 174 4.61 -12.35 -48.91
C ALA A 174 4.42 -11.81 -50.34
N ASN A 175 3.53 -10.85 -50.52
CA ASN A 175 3.24 -10.22 -51.80
C ASN A 175 4.17 -9.03 -52.10
N ARG A 176 5.22 -8.81 -51.29
CA ARG A 176 6.12 -7.65 -51.33
C ARG A 176 5.39 -6.31 -51.12
N LYS A 177 4.19 -6.31 -50.55
CA LYS A 177 3.55 -5.06 -50.11
C LYS A 177 4.37 -4.52 -48.95
N THR A 178 4.72 -3.24 -49.04
CA THR A 178 5.47 -2.55 -47.97
C THR A 178 4.52 -2.13 -46.87
N HIS A 179 5.00 -2.27 -45.63
CA HIS A 179 4.28 -2.01 -44.40
C HIS A 179 5.11 -1.09 -43.50
N THR A 180 4.45 -0.13 -42.86
CA THR A 180 5.05 0.78 -41.87
C THR A 180 4.50 0.41 -40.50
N LEU A 181 5.22 -0.49 -39.84
CA LEU A 181 4.86 -1.01 -38.52
C LEU A 181 5.39 -0.07 -37.44
N LEU A 182 4.55 0.19 -36.44
CA LEU A 182 4.92 0.81 -35.18
C LEU A 182 4.96 -0.27 -34.11
N PHE A 183 5.98 -0.25 -33.25
CA PHE A 183 6.07 -1.19 -32.13
C PHE A 183 6.76 -0.57 -30.91
N GLY A 184 6.41 -1.01 -29.71
CA GLY A 184 7.00 -0.51 -28.48
C GLY A 184 6.85 -1.47 -27.32
N TYR A 185 7.73 -1.34 -26.33
CA TYR A 185 7.65 -2.10 -25.08
C TYR A 185 6.48 -1.60 -24.24
N LEU A 186 5.68 -2.53 -23.69
CA LEU A 186 4.59 -2.24 -22.77
C LEU A 186 5.09 -2.32 -21.31
N PRO A 187 5.33 -1.17 -20.64
CA PRO A 187 5.75 -1.18 -19.25
C PRO A 187 4.57 -1.49 -18.33
N LEU A 188 4.72 -2.54 -17.53
CA LEU A 188 3.74 -2.97 -16.52
C LEU A 188 4.20 -2.69 -15.09
N GLY A 189 5.23 -1.86 -14.92
CA GLY A 189 5.70 -1.37 -13.63
C GLY A 189 5.22 0.04 -13.35
N GLY A 190 5.30 0.46 -12.09
CA GLY A 190 5.00 1.82 -11.66
C GLY A 190 4.30 1.85 -10.30
N PHE A 191 4.45 2.97 -9.62
CA PHE A 191 3.74 3.27 -8.39
C PHE A 191 3.49 4.78 -8.28
N TYR A 192 2.62 5.18 -7.36
CA TYR A 192 2.35 6.58 -7.03
C TYR A 192 2.09 6.73 -5.53
N TYR A 193 2.23 7.96 -5.03
CA TYR A 193 1.86 8.31 -3.67
C TYR A 193 0.58 9.14 -3.70
N LEU A 194 -0.32 8.88 -2.75
CA LEU A 194 -1.51 9.70 -2.60
C LEU A 194 -1.12 11.09 -2.08
N ARG A 195 -1.28 12.10 -2.93
CA ARG A 195 -1.08 13.50 -2.55
C ARG A 195 -2.25 14.02 -1.71
N ASP A 196 -3.47 13.72 -2.14
CA ASP A 196 -4.70 14.04 -1.41
C ASP A 196 -5.35 12.76 -0.85
N VAL A 197 -5.24 12.61 0.47
CA VAL A 197 -5.77 11.44 1.19
C VAL A 197 -7.24 11.64 1.57
N SER A 198 -7.77 12.86 1.44
CA SER A 198 -9.18 13.13 1.73
C SER A 198 -10.11 12.38 0.78
N GLN A 199 -9.64 12.05 -0.43
CA GLN A 199 -10.33 11.23 -1.42
C GLN A 199 -9.85 9.77 -1.46
N ALA A 200 -8.85 9.40 -0.65
CA ALA A 200 -8.25 8.06 -0.71
C ALA A 200 -9.14 6.96 -0.13
N PHE A 201 -10.10 7.31 0.71
CA PHE A 201 -10.98 6.37 1.39
C PHE A 201 -12.44 6.79 1.20
N ASP A 202 -13.32 5.80 1.02
CA ASP A 202 -14.75 6.05 1.13
C ASP A 202 -15.09 6.52 2.55
N SER A 203 -15.94 7.53 2.63
CA SER A 203 -16.56 8.00 3.88
C SER A 203 -17.17 6.86 4.72
N ALA A 204 -17.72 5.83 4.07
CA ALA A 204 -18.28 4.66 4.75
C ALA A 204 -17.19 3.81 5.43
N ASP A 205 -16.08 3.54 4.73
CA ASP A 205 -14.94 2.77 5.26
C ASP A 205 -14.24 3.52 6.40
N GLN A 206 -14.13 4.85 6.29
CA GLN A 206 -13.61 5.70 7.35
C GLN A 206 -14.49 5.63 8.62
N ALA A 207 -15.81 5.74 8.46
CA ALA A 207 -16.75 5.63 9.58
C ALA A 207 -16.70 4.24 10.23
N GLN A 208 -16.59 3.18 9.42
CA GLN A 208 -16.47 1.82 9.92
C GLN A 208 -15.15 1.60 10.69
N THR A 209 -14.03 2.12 10.17
CA THR A 209 -12.72 2.06 10.86
C THR A 209 -12.77 2.77 12.21
N ALA A 210 -13.40 3.95 12.27
CA ALA A 210 -13.61 4.68 13.52
C ALA A 210 -14.49 3.89 14.50
N SER A 211 -15.53 3.21 14.01
CA SER A 211 -16.41 2.38 14.85
C SER A 211 -15.69 1.17 15.46
N ILE A 212 -14.83 0.49 14.67
CA ILE A 212 -14.04 -0.66 15.12
C ILE A 212 -13.02 -0.21 16.15
N ALA A 213 -12.31 0.90 15.90
CA ALA A 213 -11.39 1.50 16.84
C ALA A 213 -12.05 1.85 18.16
N ALA A 214 -13.24 2.44 18.12
CA ALA A 214 -13.98 2.79 19.32
C ALA A 214 -14.48 1.55 20.09
N ALA A 215 -14.69 0.43 19.42
CA ALA A 215 -14.99 -0.87 20.04
C ALA A 215 -13.75 -1.57 20.64
N MET A 216 -12.53 -1.05 20.41
CA MET A 216 -11.30 -1.64 20.95
C MET A 216 -11.06 -1.34 22.42
N LEU A 217 -11.71 -0.34 23.03
CA LEU A 217 -11.59 -0.04 24.46
C LEU A 217 -12.91 -0.27 25.21
N PRO A 218 -12.86 -0.74 26.47
CA PRO A 218 -14.04 -0.82 27.32
C PRO A 218 -14.54 0.57 27.74
N TRP A 219 -15.82 0.65 28.08
CA TRP A 219 -16.39 1.81 28.78
C TRP A 219 -15.59 2.12 30.06
N PRO A 220 -15.32 3.39 30.40
CA PRO A 220 -15.79 4.62 29.74
C PRO A 220 -14.87 5.15 28.63
N PHE A 221 -13.77 4.49 28.29
CA PHE A 221 -12.79 5.00 27.30
C PHE A 221 -12.99 4.42 25.89
N GLY A 222 -14.02 3.61 25.70
CA GLY A 222 -14.49 3.13 24.41
C GLY A 222 -15.92 2.60 24.50
N TYR A 223 -16.33 1.85 23.50
CA TYR A 223 -17.69 1.31 23.33
C TYR A 223 -17.69 -0.23 23.23
N ARG A 224 -16.64 -0.92 23.70
CA ARG A 224 -16.68 -2.39 23.81
C ARG A 224 -17.89 -2.77 24.68
N GLN A 225 -18.74 -3.64 24.14
CA GLN A 225 -20.04 -4.04 24.72
C GLN A 225 -19.94 -4.40 26.21
N PRO A 226 -21.00 -4.16 26.99
CA PRO A 226 -22.32 -3.66 26.57
C PRO A 226 -22.37 -2.15 26.31
N LEU A 227 -23.12 -1.72 25.28
CA LEU A 227 -23.28 -0.30 24.87
C LEU A 227 -24.21 0.53 25.78
N ASN A 228 -25.04 -0.11 26.60
CA ASN A 228 -25.98 0.55 27.51
C ASN A 228 -25.32 0.85 28.86
N GLN A 229 -24.21 1.59 28.86
CA GLN A 229 -23.54 1.97 30.10
C GLN A 229 -23.78 3.44 30.44
N THR A 230 -24.38 3.68 31.60
CA THR A 230 -24.49 5.00 32.21
C THR A 230 -23.19 5.34 32.93
N TRP A 231 -22.89 6.64 33.04
CA TRP A 231 -21.80 7.08 33.91
C TRP A 231 -22.11 6.73 35.38
N LEU A 232 -21.16 6.11 36.08
CA LEU A 232 -21.29 5.65 37.47
C LEU A 232 -20.19 6.30 38.31
N ALA A 233 -20.38 6.31 39.63
CA ALA A 233 -19.41 6.91 40.55
C ALA A 233 -18.01 6.29 40.45
N GLU A 234 -17.91 4.99 40.19
CA GLU A 234 -16.63 4.29 40.00
C GLU A 234 -15.85 4.78 38.77
N HIS A 235 -16.54 5.21 37.71
CA HIS A 235 -15.89 5.75 36.50
C HIS A 235 -15.20 7.09 36.77
N SER A 236 -15.61 7.82 37.81
CA SER A 236 -14.93 9.05 38.24
C SER A 236 -13.57 8.80 38.88
N LYS A 237 -13.26 7.54 39.25
CA LYS A 237 -12.02 7.11 39.93
C LYS A 237 -11.35 5.95 39.18
N PRO A 238 -10.85 6.15 37.95
CA PRO A 238 -10.23 5.11 37.13
C PRO A 238 -8.92 4.58 37.70
N LEU A 239 -8.28 5.34 38.59
CA LEU A 239 -7.06 5.01 39.31
C LEU A 239 -7.31 5.42 40.76
N ALA A 240 -7.41 4.45 41.67
CA ALA A 240 -7.68 4.69 43.08
C ALA A 240 -6.45 4.29 43.90
N GLN A 241 -5.81 5.25 44.57
CA GLN A 241 -4.59 5.02 45.37
C GLN A 241 -3.53 4.22 44.58
N GLY A 242 -3.31 4.61 43.33
CA GLY A 242 -2.42 3.96 42.38
C GLY A 242 -2.95 2.67 41.74
N GLN A 243 -4.06 2.09 42.18
CA GLN A 243 -4.61 0.87 41.58
C GLN A 243 -5.51 1.22 40.38
N PRO A 244 -5.17 0.79 39.16
CA PRO A 244 -5.96 1.09 37.97
C PRO A 244 -7.17 0.16 37.87
N SER A 245 -8.30 0.71 37.46
CA SER A 245 -9.43 -0.07 36.96
C SER A 245 -9.03 -0.82 35.68
N LYS A 246 -9.71 -1.92 35.37
CA LYS A 246 -9.46 -2.70 34.14
C LYS A 246 -9.55 -1.84 32.87
N GLY A 247 -10.57 -0.97 32.79
CA GLY A 247 -10.73 -0.08 31.64
C GLY A 247 -9.63 0.97 31.54
N PHE A 248 -9.17 1.50 32.67
CA PHE A 248 -8.05 2.43 32.68
C PHE A 248 -6.72 1.76 32.33
N PHE A 249 -6.51 0.51 32.74
CA PHE A 249 -5.34 -0.27 32.34
C PHE A 249 -5.25 -0.43 30.82
N GLU A 250 -6.36 -0.77 30.15
CA GLU A 250 -6.37 -0.87 28.69
C GLU A 250 -6.09 0.48 28.01
N LEU A 251 -6.67 1.57 28.53
CA LEU A 251 -6.34 2.92 28.07
C LEU A 251 -4.85 3.21 28.23
N LEU A 252 -4.31 2.98 29.43
CA LEU A 252 -2.91 3.23 29.77
C LEU A 252 -1.96 2.45 28.86
N ARG A 253 -2.28 1.20 28.54
CA ARG A 253 -1.53 0.38 27.59
C ARG A 253 -1.47 1.05 26.20
N ILE A 254 -2.60 1.57 25.71
CA ILE A 254 -2.62 2.27 24.41
C ILE A 254 -1.81 3.57 24.48
N LEU A 255 -2.02 4.39 25.52
CA LEU A 255 -1.30 5.65 25.67
C LEU A 255 0.22 5.45 25.75
N VAL A 256 0.68 4.44 26.49
CA VAL A 256 2.11 4.18 26.71
C VAL A 256 2.72 3.37 25.57
N ASN A 257 2.17 2.20 25.24
CA ASN A 257 2.82 1.27 24.29
C ASN A 257 2.58 1.65 22.81
N ARG A 258 1.44 2.27 22.48
CA ARG A 258 1.13 2.65 21.09
C ARG A 258 1.51 4.09 20.80
N TYR A 259 1.13 5.01 21.69
CA TYR A 259 1.31 6.44 21.45
C TYR A 259 2.51 7.05 22.16
N HIS A 260 3.20 6.31 23.03
CA HIS A 260 4.37 6.82 23.75
C HIS A 260 4.10 8.16 24.46
N LEU A 261 2.88 8.32 24.99
CA LEU A 261 2.42 9.57 25.58
C LEU A 261 3.27 9.92 26.81
N GLY A 262 4.00 11.04 26.75
CA GLY A 262 4.99 11.46 27.76
C GLY A 262 6.44 11.42 27.26
N GLU A 263 6.71 10.77 26.12
CA GLU A 263 8.01 10.84 25.44
C GLU A 263 8.17 12.19 24.71
N ALA A 264 9.34 12.80 24.82
CA ALA A 264 9.59 14.10 24.21
C ALA A 264 9.76 13.98 22.68
N GLY A 265 9.22 14.95 21.93
CA GLY A 265 9.45 15.09 20.49
C GLY A 265 8.37 14.49 19.58
N ILE A 266 7.26 13.97 20.12
CA ILE A 266 6.14 13.44 19.34
C ILE A 266 5.05 14.50 19.18
N ILE A 267 5.15 15.31 18.12
CA ILE A 267 4.27 16.46 17.86
C ILE A 267 2.80 16.02 17.68
N GLU A 268 2.57 14.83 17.13
CA GLU A 268 1.25 14.27 16.86
C GLU A 268 0.46 13.96 18.15
N ASN A 269 1.11 13.94 19.32
CA ASN A 269 0.44 13.71 20.59
C ASN A 269 -0.12 14.99 21.23
N ALA A 270 0.16 16.18 20.68
CA ALA A 270 -0.11 17.48 21.32
C ALA A 270 -1.52 17.60 21.95
N ALA A 271 -2.57 17.13 21.25
CA ALA A 271 -3.94 17.19 21.76
C ALA A 271 -4.16 16.25 22.97
N LEU A 272 -3.64 15.02 22.93
CA LEU A 272 -3.69 14.07 24.05
C LEU A 272 -2.83 14.54 25.23
N GLU A 273 -1.70 15.19 24.95
CA GLU A 273 -0.85 15.78 25.99
C GLU A 273 -1.56 16.93 26.71
N ASN A 274 -2.16 17.85 25.96
CA ASN A 274 -2.97 18.94 26.53
C ASN A 274 -4.09 18.37 27.39
N LYS A 275 -4.83 17.37 26.89
CA LYS A 275 -5.88 16.74 27.70
C LYS A 275 -5.31 16.11 28.99
N SER A 276 -4.20 15.41 28.89
CA SER A 276 -3.56 14.74 30.04
C SER A 276 -2.93 15.71 31.04
N GLN A 277 -2.61 16.94 30.63
CA GLN A 277 -2.19 18.02 31.54
C GLN A 277 -3.35 18.58 32.36
N GLN A 278 -4.59 18.45 31.88
CA GLN A 278 -5.79 18.86 32.62
C GLN A 278 -6.27 17.80 33.61
N LEU A 279 -5.79 16.57 33.46
CA LEU A 279 -6.08 15.45 34.36
C LEU A 279 -5.15 15.49 35.58
N TRP A 280 -5.71 15.58 36.78
CA TRP A 280 -4.96 15.73 38.02
C TRP A 280 -5.00 14.49 38.91
N LEU A 281 -3.86 14.20 39.52
CA LEU A 281 -3.68 13.19 40.55
C LEU A 281 -3.78 13.84 41.94
N TYR A 282 -4.48 13.17 42.84
CA TYR A 282 -4.81 13.63 44.19
C TYR A 282 -4.30 12.64 45.22
N ASP A 283 -3.86 13.15 46.37
CA ASP A 283 -3.54 12.34 47.54
C ASP A 283 -4.78 12.30 48.45
N GLU A 284 -5.45 11.14 48.51
CA GLU A 284 -6.69 11.00 49.28
C GLU A 284 -6.47 11.21 50.79
N ALA A 285 -5.26 10.95 51.30
CA ALA A 285 -4.93 11.16 52.71
C ALA A 285 -4.89 12.66 53.06
N LYS A 286 -4.68 13.54 52.07
CA LYS A 286 -4.67 15.00 52.25
C LYS A 286 -6.03 15.65 52.02
N LEU A 287 -7.03 14.89 51.53
CA LEU A 287 -8.39 15.42 51.36
C LEU A 287 -9.09 15.56 52.72
N PRO A 288 -9.81 16.67 52.97
CA PRO A 288 -10.68 16.80 54.13
C PRO A 288 -11.71 15.67 54.18
N VAL A 289 -12.09 15.25 55.38
CA VAL A 289 -13.06 14.16 55.63
C VAL A 289 -14.38 14.38 54.85
N GLY A 290 -14.86 15.62 54.76
CA GLY A 290 -16.06 15.95 53.99
C GLY A 290 -15.92 15.79 52.46
N LEU A 291 -14.69 15.84 51.92
CA LEU A 291 -14.42 15.64 50.49
C LEU A 291 -14.06 14.19 50.14
N GLN A 292 -13.61 13.37 51.10
CA GLN A 292 -13.29 11.97 50.86
C GLN A 292 -14.51 11.15 50.39
N GLY A 293 -15.71 11.49 50.87
CA GLY A 293 -16.99 10.90 50.46
C GLY A 293 -17.73 11.67 49.36
N GLN A 294 -17.22 12.83 48.93
CA GLN A 294 -17.88 13.67 47.93
C GLN A 294 -17.67 13.09 46.52
N ALA A 295 -18.74 12.89 45.77
CA ALA A 295 -18.65 12.48 44.37
C ALA A 295 -17.95 13.57 43.54
N TYR A 296 -17.01 13.18 42.68
CA TYR A 296 -16.35 14.08 41.74
C TYR A 296 -17.21 14.24 40.48
N ASN A 297 -17.79 15.43 40.30
CA ASN A 297 -18.68 15.76 39.19
C ASN A 297 -18.59 17.25 38.82
N GLU A 298 -19.36 17.68 37.82
CA GLU A 298 -19.30 19.05 37.29
C GLU A 298 -19.54 20.14 38.35
N THR A 299 -20.38 19.85 39.36
CA THR A 299 -20.72 20.79 40.43
C THR A 299 -19.70 20.81 41.57
N SER A 300 -19.03 19.68 41.83
CA SER A 300 -18.12 19.52 42.97
C SER A 300 -16.65 19.63 42.61
N GLN A 301 -16.26 19.52 41.34
CA GLN A 301 -14.85 19.54 40.89
C GLN A 301 -14.06 20.74 41.42
N GLY A 302 -14.70 21.91 41.55
CA GLY A 302 -14.08 23.14 42.06
C GLY A 302 -13.54 22.99 43.49
N LEU A 303 -14.16 22.13 44.30
CA LEU A 303 -13.76 21.86 45.68
C LEU A 303 -12.43 21.08 45.77
N PHE A 304 -12.07 20.34 44.71
CA PHE A 304 -10.86 19.51 44.68
C PHE A 304 -9.63 20.27 44.19
N VAL A 305 -9.79 21.43 43.54
CA VAL A 305 -8.71 22.24 42.94
C VAL A 305 -7.53 22.51 43.90
N PRO A 306 -7.75 22.86 45.19
CA PRO A 306 -6.65 23.14 46.12
C PRO A 306 -5.78 21.92 46.45
N TYR A 307 -6.24 20.70 46.16
CA TYR A 307 -5.60 19.44 46.56
C TYR A 307 -4.87 18.75 45.42
N ARG A 308 -4.82 19.37 44.24
CA ARG A 308 -4.06 18.92 43.07
C ARG A 308 -2.59 18.70 43.43
N GLN A 309 -2.06 17.49 43.19
CA GLN A 309 -0.65 17.18 43.47
C GLN A 309 0.20 17.32 42.20
N GLN A 310 -0.10 16.49 41.19
CA GLN A 310 0.62 16.46 39.92
C GLN A 310 -0.35 16.11 38.79
N THR A 311 -0.03 16.45 37.56
CA THR A 311 -0.85 16.08 36.41
C THR A 311 -0.54 14.65 35.99
N PHE A 312 -1.51 13.99 35.35
CA PHE A 312 -1.29 12.67 34.77
C PHE A 312 -0.18 12.71 33.71
N TYR A 313 -0.14 13.75 32.88
CA TYR A 313 0.94 13.95 31.91
C TYR A 313 2.32 14.07 32.58
N SER A 314 2.47 14.84 33.67
CA SER A 314 3.76 14.96 34.36
C SER A 314 4.26 13.64 34.92
N TYR A 315 3.35 12.76 35.37
CA TYR A 315 3.70 11.41 35.81
C TYR A 315 4.22 10.55 34.64
N LEU A 316 3.52 10.57 33.51
CA LEU A 316 3.96 9.85 32.30
C LEU A 316 5.32 10.36 31.81
N GLN A 317 5.48 11.68 31.73
CA GLN A 317 6.73 12.31 31.32
C GLN A 317 7.91 11.91 32.23
N ALA A 318 7.69 11.89 33.54
CA ALA A 318 8.71 11.46 34.50
C ALA A 318 9.07 9.97 34.35
N CYS A 319 8.11 9.11 34.00
CA CYS A 319 8.40 7.70 33.68
C CYS A 319 9.22 7.56 32.39
N PHE A 320 8.87 8.32 31.34
CA PHE A 320 9.58 8.29 30.05
C PHE A 320 10.98 8.94 30.12
N ALA A 321 11.21 9.86 31.06
CA ALA A 321 12.53 10.45 31.29
C ALA A 321 13.60 9.42 31.68
N LEU A 322 13.21 8.24 32.19
CA LEU A 322 14.11 7.14 32.51
C LEU A 322 14.47 6.26 31.30
N GLY A 323 13.96 6.56 30.09
CA GLY A 323 14.31 5.85 28.86
C GLY A 323 14.07 4.34 28.94
N GLY A 324 15.11 3.54 28.68
CA GLY A 324 15.03 2.06 28.73
C GLY A 324 14.72 1.47 30.11
N ASP A 325 14.82 2.28 31.18
CA ASP A 325 14.47 1.92 32.55
C ASP A 325 13.05 2.37 32.95
N ASN A 326 12.20 2.74 31.98
CA ASN A 326 10.83 3.20 32.24
C ASN A 326 10.04 2.19 33.12
N PRO A 327 9.73 2.56 34.38
CA PRO A 327 9.12 1.65 35.35
C PRO A 327 7.70 1.29 34.97
N LEU A 328 6.97 2.20 34.32
CA LEU A 328 5.60 1.99 33.88
C LEU A 328 5.53 0.97 32.75
N VAL A 329 6.45 1.03 31.78
CA VAL A 329 6.55 0.04 30.69
C VAL A 329 6.87 -1.35 31.25
N ARG A 330 7.82 -1.45 32.19
CA ARG A 330 8.13 -2.73 32.86
C ARG A 330 6.93 -3.31 33.59
N TRP A 331 6.21 -2.46 34.31
CA TRP A 331 5.01 -2.85 35.02
C TRP A 331 3.91 -3.35 34.06
N LEU A 332 3.68 -2.65 32.94
CA LEU A 332 2.71 -3.07 31.91
C LEU A 332 3.05 -4.46 31.35
N ILE A 333 4.32 -4.70 30.99
CA ILE A 333 4.79 -6.00 30.48
C ILE A 333 4.53 -7.10 31.51
N GLN A 334 4.84 -6.85 32.78
CA GLN A 334 4.60 -7.83 33.85
C GLN A 334 3.11 -8.14 34.01
N GLN A 335 2.24 -7.13 33.96
CA GLN A 335 0.79 -7.34 34.08
C GLN A 335 0.23 -8.09 32.87
N GLU A 336 0.71 -7.82 31.65
CA GLU A 336 0.31 -8.57 30.46
C GLU A 336 0.62 -10.06 30.59
N GLN A 337 1.80 -10.42 31.09
CA GLN A 337 2.18 -11.82 31.34
C GLN A 337 1.24 -12.51 32.35
N VAL A 338 0.85 -11.80 33.40
CA VAL A 338 -0.09 -12.32 34.41
C VAL A 338 -1.49 -12.47 33.83
N ILE A 339 -1.96 -11.49 33.05
CA ILE A 339 -3.25 -11.50 32.35
C ILE A 339 -3.33 -12.69 31.40
N ASP A 340 -2.26 -12.97 30.67
CA ASP A 340 -2.20 -14.11 29.76
C ASP A 340 -2.20 -15.44 30.51
N ALA A 341 -1.46 -15.54 31.62
CA ALA A 341 -1.40 -16.74 32.45
C ALA A 341 -2.76 -17.13 33.05
N VAL A 342 -3.57 -16.15 33.44
CA VAL A 342 -4.93 -16.37 33.97
C VAL A 342 -6.00 -16.46 32.87
N GLY A 343 -5.62 -16.22 31.61
CA GLY A 343 -6.47 -16.36 30.44
C GLY A 343 -7.50 -15.23 30.27
N GLY A 344 -7.09 -13.99 30.54
CA GLY A 344 -7.83 -12.77 30.25
C GLY A 344 -7.98 -11.80 31.45
N LEU A 345 -8.07 -10.50 31.15
CA LEU A 345 -8.15 -9.42 32.14
C LEU A 345 -9.41 -9.52 33.03
N ASP A 346 -10.49 -10.07 32.49
CA ASP A 346 -11.75 -10.23 33.23
C ASP A 346 -11.64 -11.18 34.42
N LYS A 347 -10.71 -12.15 34.36
CA LYS A 347 -10.49 -13.15 35.41
C LYS A 347 -9.60 -12.66 36.55
N LEU A 348 -8.96 -11.50 36.40
CA LEU A 348 -8.21 -10.86 37.48
C LEU A 348 -9.17 -10.16 38.44
N ALA A 349 -8.96 -10.40 39.74
CA ALA A 349 -9.71 -9.74 40.79
C ALA A 349 -9.37 -8.25 40.88
N ALA A 350 -8.07 -7.91 40.89
CA ALA A 350 -7.56 -6.55 40.93
C ALA A 350 -6.20 -6.46 40.25
N LEU A 351 -5.86 -5.26 39.78
CA LEU A 351 -4.53 -4.93 39.29
C LEU A 351 -3.71 -4.32 40.43
N PRO A 352 -2.40 -4.61 40.53
CA PRO A 352 -1.53 -3.97 41.51
C PRO A 352 -1.43 -2.46 41.25
N ALA A 353 -0.97 -1.72 42.25
CA ALA A 353 -0.75 -0.28 42.08
C ALA A 353 0.34 0.00 41.03
N LEU A 354 0.19 1.12 40.30
CA LEU A 354 1.19 1.65 39.38
C LEU A 354 2.49 1.96 40.13
N PRO A 355 3.66 1.85 39.49
CA PRO A 355 4.92 2.22 40.10
C PRO A 355 5.04 3.75 40.24
N ASN A 356 5.84 4.22 41.19
CA ASN A 356 6.27 5.61 41.18
C ASN A 356 7.15 5.91 39.96
N ALA A 357 7.17 7.17 39.53
CA ALA A 357 7.96 7.59 38.37
C ALA A 357 9.48 7.42 38.57
N ASN A 358 9.96 7.37 39.82
CA ASN A 358 11.35 7.06 40.14
C ASN A 358 11.68 5.56 40.11
N GLY A 359 10.70 4.70 39.83
CA GLY A 359 10.83 3.24 39.82
C GLY A 359 10.88 2.58 41.20
N VAL A 360 10.71 3.35 42.30
CA VAL A 360 10.80 2.84 43.67
C VAL A 360 9.45 2.96 44.38
N GLY A 361 8.89 1.81 44.76
CA GLY A 361 7.60 1.72 45.42
C GLY A 361 6.42 2.02 44.49
N ASN A 362 5.24 2.12 45.08
CA ASN A 362 3.99 2.29 44.36
C ASN A 362 3.50 3.73 44.42
N LEU A 363 2.86 4.17 43.35
CA LEU A 363 2.08 5.39 43.29
C LEU A 363 0.92 5.27 44.29
N ASN A 364 0.73 6.29 45.14
CA ASN A 364 -0.36 6.34 46.10
C ASN A 364 -1.32 7.50 45.81
N LEU A 365 -1.51 7.82 44.53
CA LEU A 365 -2.37 8.92 44.09
C LEU A 365 -3.60 8.38 43.36
N THR A 366 -4.70 9.11 43.50
CA THR A 366 -5.98 8.84 42.84
C THR A 366 -6.14 9.79 41.65
N LEU A 367 -6.52 9.26 40.49
CA LEU A 367 -6.96 10.06 39.34
C LEU A 367 -8.46 10.28 39.45
N LEU A 368 -8.89 11.53 39.34
CA LEU A 368 -10.31 11.89 39.26
C LEU A 368 -10.65 12.42 37.88
N LEU A 369 -11.76 11.96 37.28
CA LEU A 369 -12.25 12.49 36.00
C LEU A 369 -13.77 12.65 35.94
N LEU A 370 -14.20 13.52 35.03
CA LEU A 370 -15.59 13.75 34.66
C LEU A 370 -15.99 12.89 33.45
N ALA A 371 -17.31 12.71 33.26
CA ALA A 371 -17.83 12.05 32.06
C ALA A 371 -17.37 12.74 30.76
N ALA A 372 -17.30 14.08 30.77
CA ALA A 372 -16.80 14.88 29.67
C ALA A 372 -15.32 14.59 29.36
N ASP A 373 -14.48 14.35 30.38
CA ASP A 373 -13.07 14.01 30.19
C ASP A 373 -12.92 12.66 29.47
N ALA A 374 -13.68 11.65 29.90
CA ALA A 374 -13.68 10.35 29.24
C ALA A 374 -14.14 10.46 27.78
N GLN A 375 -15.18 11.26 27.51
CA GLN A 375 -15.66 11.50 26.15
C GLN A 375 -14.63 12.18 25.28
N GLU A 376 -13.96 13.22 25.79
CA GLU A 376 -12.91 13.91 25.06
C GLU A 376 -11.73 12.99 24.76
N ILE A 377 -11.30 12.16 25.72
CA ILE A 377 -10.27 11.14 25.50
C ILE A 377 -10.67 10.20 24.36
N ARG A 378 -11.93 9.74 24.28
CA ARG A 378 -12.41 8.88 23.18
C ARG A 378 -12.27 9.57 21.82
N VAL A 379 -12.69 10.84 21.73
CA VAL A 379 -12.60 11.62 20.49
C VAL A 379 -11.14 11.81 20.08
N LEU A 380 -10.27 12.19 21.02
CA LEU A 380 -8.85 12.43 20.75
C LEU A 380 -8.11 11.15 20.33
N LEU A 381 -8.44 10.00 20.92
CA LEU A 381 -7.88 8.70 20.52
C LEU A 381 -8.31 8.32 19.10
N GLY A 382 -9.59 8.53 18.76
CA GLY A 382 -10.11 8.29 17.41
C GLY A 382 -9.43 9.17 16.36
N GLN A 383 -9.24 10.46 16.68
CA GLN A 383 -8.52 11.40 15.82
C GLN A 383 -7.06 10.97 15.65
N ARG A 384 -6.36 10.67 16.75
CA ARG A 384 -4.95 10.26 16.73
C ARG A 384 -4.71 9.00 15.90
N LEU A 385 -5.62 8.03 15.99
CA LEU A 385 -5.59 6.82 15.16
C LEU A 385 -5.80 7.13 13.68
N SER A 386 -6.78 7.97 13.37
CA SER A 386 -7.09 8.37 11.99
C SER A 386 -5.90 9.11 11.37
N ASP A 387 -5.30 10.06 12.09
CA ASP A 387 -4.11 10.79 11.64
C ASP A 387 -2.91 9.87 11.41
N GLN A 388 -2.72 8.86 12.29
CA GLN A 388 -1.68 7.85 12.13
C GLN A 388 -1.91 6.97 10.90
N ALA A 389 -3.16 6.59 10.62
CA ALA A 389 -3.51 5.81 9.44
C ALA A 389 -3.27 6.63 8.16
N LEU A 390 -3.75 7.88 8.13
CA LEU A 390 -3.59 8.79 7.00
C LEU A 390 -2.12 9.11 6.71
N SER A 391 -1.29 9.33 7.73
CA SER A 391 0.14 9.60 7.54
C SER A 391 0.87 8.39 6.96
N LYS A 392 0.56 7.19 7.44
CA LYS A 392 1.12 5.94 6.89
C LYS A 392 0.72 5.73 5.44
N VAL A 393 -0.50 6.09 5.06
CA VAL A 393 -1.00 5.94 3.69
C VAL A 393 -0.27 6.84 2.70
N LYS A 394 0.08 8.08 3.09
CA LYS A 394 0.89 8.98 2.25
C LYS A 394 2.27 8.41 1.93
N GLU A 395 2.84 7.62 2.84
CA GLU A 395 4.16 7.02 2.71
C GLU A 395 4.15 5.71 1.92
N ILE A 396 2.98 5.14 1.63
CA ILE A 396 2.88 3.84 0.96
C ILE A 396 2.79 4.07 -0.55
N PRO A 397 3.74 3.52 -1.33
CA PRO A 397 3.65 3.54 -2.78
C PRO A 397 2.53 2.59 -3.21
N LEU A 398 1.48 3.13 -3.82
CA LEU A 398 0.41 2.35 -4.40
C LEU A 398 0.79 1.87 -5.80
N PRO A 399 0.54 0.60 -6.16
CA PRO A 399 0.90 0.07 -7.46
C PRO A 399 0.10 0.75 -8.57
N LYS A 400 0.75 1.04 -9.70
CA LYS A 400 0.08 1.56 -10.91
C LYS A 400 -0.99 0.59 -11.41
N PHE A 401 -0.72 -0.71 -11.34
CA PHE A 401 -1.66 -1.75 -11.77
C PHE A 401 -2.16 -2.55 -10.58
N ALA A 402 -3.42 -2.38 -10.23
CA ALA A 402 -4.08 -3.10 -9.14
C ALA A 402 -4.79 -4.37 -9.66
N GLN A 403 -5.24 -5.23 -8.75
CA GLN A 403 -5.79 -6.57 -9.05
C GLN A 403 -7.28 -6.70 -8.67
N ASN A 404 -8.02 -5.60 -8.56
CA ASN A 404 -9.44 -5.62 -8.24
C ASN A 404 -10.29 -6.05 -9.45
N ALA A 405 -11.56 -6.37 -9.21
CA ALA A 405 -12.48 -6.79 -10.27
C ALA A 405 -12.59 -5.75 -11.41
N GLY A 406 -12.59 -4.45 -11.09
CA GLY A 406 -12.63 -3.35 -12.06
C GLY A 406 -11.30 -3.00 -12.73
N ASP A 407 -10.20 -3.67 -12.38
CA ASP A 407 -8.87 -3.38 -12.95
C ASP A 407 -8.67 -4.10 -14.29
N VAL A 408 -9.22 -3.51 -15.35
CA VAL A 408 -9.03 -3.93 -16.74
C VAL A 408 -8.36 -2.79 -17.51
N TYR A 409 -7.36 -3.12 -18.33
CA TYR A 409 -6.53 -2.14 -19.03
C TYR A 409 -6.58 -2.36 -20.54
N GLN A 410 -6.32 -1.29 -21.29
CA GLN A 410 -6.24 -1.31 -22.74
C GLN A 410 -5.19 -0.31 -23.22
N VAL A 411 -4.48 -0.66 -24.30
CA VAL A 411 -3.52 0.24 -24.95
C VAL A 411 -4.19 0.98 -26.10
N VAL A 412 -3.95 2.30 -26.15
CA VAL A 412 -4.41 3.18 -27.23
C VAL A 412 -3.20 3.83 -27.89
N ALA A 413 -2.91 3.45 -29.13
CA ALA A 413 -1.79 3.99 -29.89
C ALA A 413 -2.14 5.33 -30.55
N PHE A 414 -1.13 6.13 -30.84
CA PHE A 414 -1.23 7.34 -31.65
C PHE A 414 0.05 7.58 -32.45
N VAL A 415 -0.09 8.38 -33.51
CA VAL A 415 1.02 8.85 -34.34
C VAL A 415 0.92 10.35 -34.54
N ARG A 416 2.07 11.03 -34.47
CA ARG A 416 2.22 12.42 -34.87
C ARG A 416 2.98 12.50 -36.19
N VAL A 417 2.45 13.31 -37.10
CA VAL A 417 2.99 13.46 -38.45
C VAL A 417 3.08 14.94 -38.81
N LYS A 418 4.03 15.30 -39.66
CA LYS A 418 4.11 16.66 -40.18
C LYS A 418 3.19 16.82 -41.40
N ASN A 419 2.34 17.83 -41.36
CA ASN A 419 1.56 18.25 -42.53
C ASN A 419 2.43 19.00 -43.55
N GLN A 420 1.82 19.46 -44.64
CA GLN A 420 2.51 20.21 -45.71
C GLN A 420 3.10 21.56 -45.23
N GLN A 421 2.60 22.10 -44.13
CA GLN A 421 3.10 23.33 -43.51
C GLN A 421 4.20 23.04 -42.47
N GLY A 422 4.63 21.78 -42.33
CA GLY A 422 5.62 21.35 -41.34
C GLY A 422 5.09 21.23 -39.91
N GLN A 423 3.78 21.44 -39.69
CA GLN A 423 3.14 21.37 -38.38
C GLN A 423 2.76 19.92 -38.02
N GLU A 424 2.98 19.55 -36.76
CA GLU A 424 2.57 18.25 -36.22
C GLU A 424 1.04 18.15 -36.08
N GLN A 425 0.48 17.07 -36.64
CA GLN A 425 -0.89 16.62 -36.47
C GLN A 425 -0.92 15.26 -35.77
N LEU A 426 -1.91 15.06 -34.90
CA LEU A 426 -2.09 13.85 -34.11
C LEU A 426 -3.18 12.98 -34.74
N GLN A 427 -2.89 11.70 -34.90
CA GLN A 427 -3.87 10.67 -35.25
C GLN A 427 -3.88 9.59 -34.18
N TRP A 428 -5.02 9.39 -33.55
CA TRP A 428 -5.24 8.30 -32.60
C TRP A 428 -5.68 7.02 -33.30
N ALA A 429 -5.46 5.89 -32.64
CA ALA A 429 -6.03 4.61 -33.03
C ALA A 429 -7.56 4.64 -32.85
N ASP A 430 -8.26 4.16 -33.87
CA ASP A 430 -9.70 3.92 -33.81
C ASP A 430 -10.01 2.83 -32.77
N ALA A 431 -11.29 2.75 -32.35
CA ALA A 431 -11.73 1.84 -31.31
C ALA A 431 -11.47 0.36 -31.64
N ASP A 432 -11.56 -0.01 -32.93
CA ASP A 432 -11.22 -1.34 -33.42
C ASP A 432 -9.73 -1.64 -33.20
N THR A 433 -8.87 -0.70 -33.52
CA THR A 433 -7.41 -0.83 -33.55
C THR A 433 -6.74 -0.79 -32.16
N ARG A 434 -7.50 -0.60 -31.09
CA ARG A 434 -6.96 -0.68 -29.71
C ARG A 434 -6.52 -2.11 -29.38
N SER A 435 -5.75 -2.28 -28.31
CA SER A 435 -5.35 -3.64 -27.90
C SER A 435 -6.55 -4.45 -27.43
N ILE A 436 -6.37 -5.77 -27.31
CA ILE A 436 -7.21 -6.56 -26.41
C ILE A 436 -7.25 -5.91 -25.02
N GLN A 437 -8.37 -6.07 -24.33
CA GLN A 437 -8.42 -5.76 -22.91
C GLN A 437 -7.61 -6.80 -22.14
N PHE A 438 -6.87 -6.35 -21.13
CA PHE A 438 -6.01 -7.21 -20.35
C PHE A 438 -6.00 -6.83 -18.87
N ARG A 439 -5.53 -7.74 -18.03
CA ARG A 439 -5.25 -7.53 -16.61
C ARG A 439 -3.75 -7.64 -16.37
N VAL A 440 -3.27 -7.22 -15.21
CA VAL A 440 -1.85 -7.27 -14.85
C VAL A 440 -1.66 -8.10 -13.58
N ALA A 441 -0.73 -9.05 -13.64
CA ALA A 441 -0.42 -9.94 -12.53
C ALA A 441 0.15 -9.17 -11.32
N ALA A 442 -0.12 -9.67 -10.11
CA ALA A 442 0.55 -9.19 -8.90
C ALA A 442 2.02 -9.67 -8.87
N PRO A 443 2.93 -8.99 -8.14
CA PRO A 443 4.32 -9.42 -8.00
C PRO A 443 4.50 -10.88 -7.53
N PHE A 444 3.67 -11.35 -6.60
CA PHE A 444 3.69 -12.71 -6.04
C PHE A 444 2.52 -13.59 -6.52
N ASP A 445 1.99 -13.28 -7.70
CA ASP A 445 0.92 -14.08 -8.31
C ASP A 445 1.41 -15.52 -8.54
N PRO A 446 0.71 -16.55 -8.01
CA PRO A 446 1.15 -17.94 -8.07
C PRO A 446 1.22 -18.49 -9.49
N ASP A 447 0.34 -18.04 -10.38
CA ASP A 447 0.25 -18.49 -11.78
C ASP A 447 1.24 -17.72 -12.69
N ALA A 448 1.77 -16.59 -12.19
CA ALA A 448 2.79 -15.81 -12.86
C ALA A 448 4.22 -16.05 -12.37
N SER A 449 4.38 -16.40 -11.09
CA SER A 449 5.67 -16.49 -10.42
C SER A 449 6.52 -17.62 -10.98
N ARG A 450 7.82 -17.33 -11.17
CA ARG A 450 8.82 -18.33 -11.56
C ARG A 450 9.88 -18.44 -10.46
N PRO A 451 10.48 -19.62 -10.26
CA PRO A 451 11.60 -19.77 -9.32
C PRO A 451 12.72 -18.78 -9.66
N ALA A 452 12.94 -17.82 -8.76
CA ALA A 452 14.00 -16.82 -8.88
C ALA A 452 15.03 -17.05 -7.76
N MET A 453 16.31 -16.98 -8.11
CA MET A 453 17.39 -16.99 -7.13
C MET A 453 17.40 -15.62 -6.43
N ILE A 454 16.92 -15.55 -5.20
CA ILE A 454 17.06 -14.36 -4.36
C ILE A 454 18.42 -14.44 -3.68
N GLN A 455 19.33 -13.51 -3.97
CA GLN A 455 20.59 -13.42 -3.24
C GLN A 455 20.32 -12.88 -1.84
N MET A 456 20.75 -13.63 -0.82
CA MET A 456 20.59 -13.22 0.57
C MET A 456 21.56 -12.08 0.89
N PRO A 457 21.10 -10.94 1.43
CA PRO A 457 21.98 -9.83 1.82
C PRO A 457 22.88 -10.23 2.99
N SER A 458 24.05 -9.59 3.08
CA SER A 458 24.95 -9.80 4.22
C SER A 458 24.37 -9.18 5.51
N LEU A 459 24.88 -9.59 6.67
CA LEU A 459 24.52 -8.98 7.97
C LEU A 459 24.80 -7.47 8.03
N ALA A 460 25.84 -7.00 7.34
CA ALA A 460 26.15 -5.57 7.26
C ALA A 460 25.13 -4.81 6.41
N ASP A 461 24.66 -5.42 5.32
CA ASP A 461 23.63 -4.84 4.45
C ASP A 461 22.26 -4.86 5.11
N LEU A 462 21.96 -5.91 5.88
CA LEU A 462 20.77 -5.97 6.72
C LEU A 462 20.77 -4.87 7.79
N ARG A 463 21.89 -4.66 8.50
CA ARG A 463 22.03 -3.56 9.47
C ARG A 463 21.82 -2.19 8.84
N ARG A 464 22.29 -1.99 7.61
CA ARG A 464 22.09 -0.75 6.84
C ARG A 464 20.64 -0.62 6.33
N GLY A 465 20.02 -1.72 5.92
CA GLY A 465 18.67 -1.77 5.35
C GLY A 465 17.52 -1.72 6.37
N LEU A 466 17.78 -2.00 7.65
CA LEU A 466 16.81 -1.92 8.76
C LEU A 466 16.08 -0.56 8.84
N ALA A 467 16.71 0.52 8.38
CA ALA A 467 16.14 1.88 8.38
C ALA A 467 15.11 2.12 7.26
N LYS A 468 14.94 1.20 6.29
CA LYS A 468 14.12 1.39 5.07
C LYS A 468 13.08 0.27 4.87
N GLY A 469 12.49 -0.24 5.95
CA GLY A 469 11.61 -1.42 5.94
C GLY A 469 10.49 -1.43 4.87
N ALA A 470 10.03 -2.63 4.50
CA ALA A 470 8.94 -2.81 3.53
C ALA A 470 7.57 -2.87 4.22
N ALA A 471 6.57 -2.20 3.66
CA ALA A 471 5.17 -2.32 4.09
C ALA A 471 4.43 -3.35 3.21
N LEU A 472 3.58 -4.17 3.84
CA LEU A 472 2.73 -5.14 3.16
C LEU A 472 1.27 -4.73 3.41
N ILE A 473 0.48 -4.69 2.33
CA ILE A 473 -0.97 -4.55 2.42
C ILE A 473 -1.51 -5.98 2.57
N THR A 474 -2.12 -6.26 3.71
CA THR A 474 -2.67 -7.58 4.01
C THR A 474 -4.16 -7.59 3.70
N PRO A 475 -4.63 -8.47 2.81
CA PRO A 475 -6.06 -8.68 2.59
C PRO A 475 -6.79 -9.10 3.88
N ALA A 476 -8.09 -8.81 3.97
CA ALA A 476 -8.89 -9.02 5.19
C ALA A 476 -8.87 -10.48 5.66
N ASP A 477 -9.01 -11.44 4.74
CA ASP A 477 -8.96 -12.89 5.01
C ASP A 477 -7.64 -13.34 5.63
N THR A 478 -6.53 -12.82 5.13
CA THR A 478 -5.18 -13.12 5.59
C THR A 478 -4.94 -12.52 6.97
N PHE A 479 -5.44 -11.30 7.19
CA PHE A 479 -5.36 -10.63 8.49
C PHE A 479 -6.21 -11.34 9.55
N ASP A 480 -7.43 -11.76 9.21
CA ASP A 480 -8.30 -12.51 10.11
C ASP A 480 -7.70 -13.87 10.47
N LEU A 481 -7.08 -14.54 9.50
CA LEU A 481 -6.31 -15.76 9.76
C LEU A 481 -5.14 -15.47 10.71
N MET A 482 -4.35 -14.41 10.48
CA MET A 482 -3.26 -14.01 11.37
C MET A 482 -3.74 -13.69 12.80
N ASN A 483 -4.89 -13.01 12.95
CA ASN A 483 -5.49 -12.72 14.24
C ASN A 483 -6.04 -13.97 14.94
N LYS A 484 -6.59 -14.93 14.19
CA LYS A 484 -7.05 -16.22 14.72
C LYS A 484 -5.87 -17.09 15.16
N LEU A 485 -4.73 -17.01 14.46
CA LEU A 485 -3.48 -17.68 14.77
C LEU A 485 -2.71 -17.03 15.95
N LYS A 486 -3.39 -16.65 17.04
CA LYS A 486 -2.72 -16.25 18.28
C LYS A 486 -1.74 -17.34 18.70
N LEU A 487 -0.46 -17.00 18.68
CA LEU A 487 0.76 -17.83 18.71
C LEU A 487 0.92 -18.87 19.84
N ASN A 488 -0.11 -19.15 20.64
CA ASN A 488 -0.04 -20.09 21.78
C ASN A 488 -0.85 -21.37 21.60
N LYS A 489 -1.56 -21.56 20.48
CA LYS A 489 -2.13 -22.87 20.11
C LYS A 489 -1.68 -23.20 18.71
N GLY A 490 -0.81 -24.22 18.58
CA GLY A 490 -0.42 -24.75 17.28
C GLY A 490 -1.65 -25.06 16.43
N ALA A 491 -1.49 -24.91 15.11
CA ALA A 491 -2.57 -25.08 14.14
C ALA A 491 -3.27 -26.43 14.33
N SER A 492 -4.55 -26.43 14.71
CA SER A 492 -5.43 -27.59 14.62
C SER A 492 -6.31 -27.46 13.38
N GLU A 493 -6.62 -28.58 12.72
CA GLU A 493 -7.45 -28.64 11.49
C GLU A 493 -8.78 -27.87 11.60
N ASP A 494 -9.35 -27.73 12.80
CA ASP A 494 -10.58 -26.95 13.04
C ASP A 494 -10.44 -25.43 12.83
N THR A 495 -9.23 -24.87 12.83
CA THR A 495 -9.04 -23.42 12.57
C THR A 495 -9.09 -23.04 11.09
N VAL A 496 -8.97 -24.02 10.19
CA VAL A 496 -8.97 -23.82 8.73
C VAL A 496 -10.39 -23.87 8.13
N ASN A 497 -11.34 -24.53 8.81
CA ASN A 497 -12.68 -24.78 8.28
C ASN A 497 -13.76 -23.78 8.70
N ASP A 498 -13.44 -22.79 9.55
CA ASP A 498 -14.43 -21.80 10.00
C ASP A 498 -14.23 -20.43 9.33
N THR A 499 -14.60 -20.38 8.06
CA THR A 499 -14.65 -19.18 7.20
C THR A 499 -15.94 -18.37 7.41
N SER A 500 -16.52 -18.39 8.62
CA SER A 500 -17.77 -17.68 8.93
C SER A 500 -17.58 -16.47 9.86
N GLY A 501 -16.60 -15.60 9.53
CA GLY A 501 -16.51 -14.25 10.10
C GLY A 501 -17.20 -13.23 9.17
N PRO A 502 -17.77 -12.12 9.68
CA PRO A 502 -18.40 -11.13 8.82
C PRO A 502 -17.35 -10.53 7.89
N ASP A 503 -17.61 -10.61 6.58
CA ASP A 503 -16.75 -10.12 5.50
C ASP A 503 -16.75 -8.58 5.52
N PHE A 504 -15.99 -8.01 6.46
CA PHE A 504 -15.76 -6.57 6.50
C PHE A 504 -14.62 -6.28 5.52
N GLY A 505 -14.95 -5.66 4.38
CA GLY A 505 -14.04 -5.33 3.27
C GLY A 505 -12.91 -4.33 3.60
N ILE A 506 -12.41 -4.30 4.83
CA ILE A 506 -11.37 -3.41 5.30
C ILE A 506 -10.00 -4.04 5.07
N GLN A 507 -9.13 -3.33 4.35
CA GLN A 507 -7.73 -3.71 4.17
C GLN A 507 -6.91 -3.28 5.38
N TRP A 508 -6.08 -4.19 5.89
CA TRP A 508 -5.19 -3.90 7.02
C TRP A 508 -3.78 -3.64 6.53
N ILE A 509 -3.21 -2.53 6.99
CA ILE A 509 -1.81 -2.21 6.75
C ILE A 509 -1.00 -2.80 7.90
N CYS A 510 -0.20 -3.82 7.59
CA CYS A 510 0.74 -4.40 8.53
C CYS A 510 2.16 -3.97 8.15
N SER A 511 2.67 -2.91 8.79
CA SER A 511 4.08 -2.54 8.65
C SER A 511 4.92 -3.33 9.65
N PHE A 512 5.44 -4.48 9.23
CA PHE A 512 6.46 -5.18 9.99
C PHE A 512 7.82 -5.00 9.31
N SER A 513 8.87 -4.76 10.10
CA SER A 513 10.23 -4.81 9.56
C SER A 513 10.51 -6.25 9.15
N LEU A 514 10.44 -6.55 7.83
CA LEU A 514 10.83 -7.84 7.25
C LEU A 514 12.17 -8.34 7.81
N PRO A 515 13.20 -7.49 8.02
CA PRO A 515 14.42 -7.89 8.70
C PRO A 515 14.24 -8.36 10.16
N VAL A 516 13.36 -7.74 10.94
CA VAL A 516 13.08 -8.16 12.34
C VAL A 516 12.34 -9.49 12.34
N ILE A 517 11.32 -9.66 11.50
CA ILE A 517 10.60 -10.93 11.36
C ILE A 517 11.56 -12.03 10.91
N THR A 518 12.38 -11.79 9.89
CA THR A 518 13.33 -12.79 9.39
C THR A 518 14.41 -13.12 10.41
N LEU A 519 14.89 -12.15 11.20
CA LEU A 519 15.80 -12.38 12.32
C LEU A 519 15.15 -13.23 13.42
N VAL A 520 13.94 -12.87 13.86
CA VAL A 520 13.19 -13.63 14.87
C VAL A 520 12.88 -15.04 14.36
N ALA A 521 12.43 -15.19 13.12
CA ALA A 521 12.15 -16.48 12.50
C ALA A 521 13.41 -17.33 12.35
N MET A 522 14.55 -16.75 11.96
CA MET A 522 15.83 -17.46 11.86
C MET A 522 16.33 -17.92 13.25
N ILE A 523 16.17 -17.08 14.27
CA ILE A 523 16.52 -17.43 15.66
C ILE A 523 15.61 -18.54 16.17
N LEU A 524 14.28 -18.41 15.99
CA LEU A 524 13.32 -19.44 16.38
C LEU A 524 13.55 -20.75 15.64
N LEU A 525 13.83 -20.70 14.33
CA LEU A 525 14.16 -21.87 13.53
C LEU A 525 15.45 -22.55 14.02
N MET A 526 16.50 -21.77 14.35
CA MET A 526 17.74 -22.32 14.94
C MET A 526 17.50 -22.94 16.31
N ILE A 527 16.69 -22.31 17.16
CA ILE A 527 16.30 -22.86 18.46
C ILE A 527 15.51 -24.16 18.27
N MET A 528 14.53 -24.17 17.37
CA MET A 528 13.70 -25.34 17.07
C MET A 528 14.54 -26.50 16.52
N ILE A 529 15.44 -26.24 15.56
CA ILE A 529 16.36 -27.25 15.01
C ILE A 529 17.28 -27.79 16.12
N SER A 530 17.77 -26.93 17.01
CA SER A 530 18.60 -27.33 18.15
C SER A 530 17.82 -28.24 19.11
N LEU A 531 16.58 -27.88 19.45
CA LEU A 531 15.70 -28.65 20.33
C LEU A 531 15.29 -30.01 19.72
N LEU A 532 14.92 -30.03 18.44
CA LEU A 532 14.61 -31.27 17.71
C LEU A 532 15.84 -32.15 17.53
N ASN A 533 17.03 -31.59 17.37
CA ASN A 533 18.26 -32.36 17.26
C ASN A 533 18.63 -33.08 18.58
N ILE A 534 18.26 -32.54 19.74
CA ILE A 534 18.45 -33.19 21.05
C ILE A 534 17.62 -34.48 21.16
N VAL A 535 16.42 -34.51 20.58
CA VAL A 535 15.51 -35.67 20.66
C VAL A 535 15.72 -36.66 19.52
N PHE A 536 16.05 -36.16 18.33
CA PHE A 536 15.98 -36.95 17.10
C PHE A 536 17.35 -37.21 16.43
N PHE A 537 18.41 -36.41 16.65
CA PHE A 537 19.73 -36.59 16.00
C PHE A 537 19.73 -36.50 14.45
N TRP A 538 18.83 -35.71 13.85
CA TRP A 538 18.62 -35.69 12.37
C TRP A 538 19.49 -34.68 11.61
N LEU A 539 20.46 -34.03 12.27
CA LEU A 539 21.37 -33.03 11.65
C LEU A 539 21.98 -33.43 10.28
N PRO A 540 22.33 -34.70 9.99
CA PRO A 540 22.88 -35.07 8.69
C PRO A 540 21.89 -34.93 7.51
N TRP A 541 20.58 -34.94 7.76
CA TRP A 541 19.55 -34.92 6.71
C TRP A 541 19.02 -33.52 6.37
N VAL A 542 19.15 -32.54 7.28
CA VAL A 542 18.72 -31.14 7.07
C VAL A 542 19.84 -30.28 6.50
N ARG A 543 21.11 -30.65 6.75
CA ARG A 543 22.28 -29.84 6.41
C ARG A 543 23.14 -30.48 5.31
N ILE A 544 22.57 -30.63 4.12
CA ILE A 544 23.37 -30.86 2.90
C ILE A 544 23.91 -29.50 2.43
N CYS A 545 24.91 -28.99 3.13
CA CYS A 545 25.72 -27.87 2.62
C CYS A 545 26.79 -28.44 1.70
N LEU A 546 26.46 -28.67 0.43
CA LEU A 546 27.47 -28.98 -0.58
C LEU A 546 28.34 -27.73 -0.79
N PRO A 547 29.67 -27.78 -0.58
CA PRO A 547 30.53 -26.65 -0.86
C PRO A 547 30.51 -26.36 -2.35
N PHE A 548 29.90 -25.24 -2.74
CA PHE A 548 29.85 -24.79 -4.12
C PHE A 548 31.03 -23.86 -4.38
N PRO A 549 31.90 -24.12 -5.38
CA PRO A 549 33.00 -23.23 -5.70
C PRO A 549 32.46 -21.86 -6.14
N LYS A 550 33.16 -20.78 -5.73
CA LYS A 550 32.85 -19.41 -6.18
C LYS A 550 32.83 -19.38 -7.71
N ILE A 551 31.68 -19.02 -8.27
CA ILE A 551 31.57 -18.69 -9.69
C ILE A 551 32.48 -17.47 -9.92
N LYS A 552 33.53 -17.63 -10.72
CA LYS A 552 34.36 -16.50 -11.16
C LYS A 552 33.50 -15.59 -12.03
N GLY A 553 33.11 -14.44 -11.49
CA GLY A 553 32.62 -13.26 -12.24
C GLY A 553 31.36 -13.48 -13.06
N GLY A 554 30.25 -12.92 -12.57
CA GLY A 554 29.13 -12.47 -13.39
C GLY A 554 28.98 -10.98 -13.19
#